data_AF-A0A062BT85-F1
#
_entry.id   AF-A0A062BT85-F1
#
_cell.length_a   1.000
_cell.length_b   1.000
_cell.length_c   1.000
_cell.angle_alpha   90.00
_cell.angle_beta   90.00
_cell.angle_gamma   90.00
#
_symmetry.space_group_name_H-M   'P 1'
#
loop_
_entity.id
_entity.type
_entity.pdbx_description
1 polymer ?
#
loop_
_entity_poly.entity_id
_entity_poly.type
_entity_poly.pdbx_seq_one_letter_code
_entity_poly.pdbx_strand_id
1 'polypeptide(L)'
;MNTNLAEHILHGKSVQGDFITGDVVVFASRIAMDGLQTVKAQQSSHYYLLEGGQIVHEQDIRPATLAELKAKRRLAEPVALFVTEAP
;
A
#
# COMPACT_ATOMS: atom_id res chain seq x y z
N MET A 1 35.27 -16.61 4.50
CA MET A 1 33.98 -16.42 5.20
C MET A 1 32.92 -16.41 4.13
N ASN A 2 32.12 -17.47 4.04
CA ASN A 2 31.16 -17.67 2.97
C ASN A 2 29.81 -17.21 3.51
N THR A 3 29.42 -15.97 3.20
CA THR A 3 28.10 -15.44 3.58
C THR A 3 27.02 -16.13 2.76
N ASN A 4 25.98 -16.61 3.43
CA ASN A 4 24.86 -17.32 2.82
C ASN A 4 24.12 -16.37 1.87
N LEU A 5 23.68 -16.90 0.72
CA LEU A 5 22.96 -16.16 -0.32
C LEU A 5 21.72 -15.41 0.22
N ALA A 6 21.13 -15.91 1.32
CA ALA A 6 20.00 -15.31 2.00
C ALA A 6 20.27 -13.90 2.57
N GLU A 7 21.48 -13.62 3.06
CA GLU A 7 21.82 -12.28 3.59
C GLU A 7 22.04 -11.25 2.48
N HIS A 8 22.35 -11.70 1.26
CA HIS A 8 22.45 -10.80 0.09
C HIS A 8 21.08 -10.39 -0.45
N ILE A 9 20.03 -11.16 -0.18
CA ILE A 9 18.65 -10.83 -0.58
C ILE A 9 18.06 -9.74 0.32
N LEU A 10 18.51 -9.62 1.58
CA LEU A 10 18.03 -8.59 2.51
C LEU A 10 18.57 -7.18 2.21
N HIS A 11 19.63 -7.06 1.39
CA HIS A 11 20.11 -5.80 0.81
C HIS A 11 19.72 -5.67 -0.67
N GLY A 12 18.80 -6.52 -1.14
CA GLY A 12 18.39 -6.62 -2.52
C GLY A 12 17.45 -5.50 -2.93
N LYS A 13 18.03 -4.49 -3.59
CA LYS A 13 17.39 -3.70 -4.67
C LYS A 13 16.26 -2.74 -4.27
N SER A 14 16.66 -1.48 -4.16
CA SER A 14 15.89 -0.37 -4.74
C SER A 14 15.75 -0.57 -6.26
N VAL A 15 14.71 -1.25 -6.76
CA VAL A 15 14.42 -1.28 -8.20
C VAL A 15 12.91 -1.35 -8.45
N GLN A 16 12.39 -0.27 -9.02
CA GLN A 16 11.10 -0.16 -9.71
C GLN A 16 9.86 -0.52 -8.90
N GLY A 17 9.44 0.45 -8.11
CA GLY A 17 8.07 0.63 -7.68
C GLY A 17 7.49 -0.46 -6.78
N ASP A 18 7.06 -0.08 -5.57
CA ASP A 18 6.52 -1.00 -4.58
C ASP A 18 5.20 -1.70 -4.99
N PHE A 19 4.62 -1.38 -6.15
CA PHE A 19 3.32 -1.88 -6.59
C PHE A 19 3.35 -2.43 -8.01
N ILE A 20 2.67 -3.56 -8.23
CA ILE A 20 2.48 -4.17 -9.54
C ILE A 20 1.03 -4.07 -10.02
N THR A 21 0.80 -4.28 -11.32
CA THR A 21 -0.56 -4.37 -11.87
C THR A 21 -1.38 -5.43 -11.14
N GLY A 22 -2.58 -5.05 -10.70
CA GLY A 22 -3.50 -5.89 -9.93
C GLY A 22 -3.43 -5.66 -8.42
N ASP A 23 -2.42 -4.95 -7.92
CA ASP A 23 -2.37 -4.61 -6.49
C ASP A 23 -3.49 -3.65 -6.12
N VAL A 24 -4.09 -3.92 -4.96
CA VAL A 24 -5.11 -3.06 -4.39
C VAL A 24 -4.46 -2.12 -3.39
N VAL A 25 -4.55 -0.83 -3.68
CA VAL A 25 -3.98 0.27 -2.92
C VAL A 25 -5.07 1.19 -2.40
N VAL A 26 -4.74 1.95 -1.38
CA VAL A 26 -5.56 3.04 -0.86
C VAL A 26 -4.74 4.31 -0.78
N PHE A 27 -5.42 5.45 -0.81
CA PHE A 27 -4.77 6.72 -0.65
C PHE A 27 -4.23 6.91 0.77
N ALA A 28 -3.01 7.44 0.86
CA ALA A 28 -2.40 7.88 2.10
C ALA A 28 -3.21 9.04 2.71
N SER A 29 -3.11 9.23 4.02
CA SER A 29 -3.97 10.15 4.81
C SER A 29 -4.01 11.61 4.33
N ARG A 30 -3.13 12.03 3.42
CA ARG A 30 -3.15 13.36 2.81
C ARG A 30 -4.24 13.55 1.75
N ILE A 31 -4.80 12.46 1.22
CA ILE A 31 -5.82 12.49 0.17
C ILE A 31 -7.11 11.90 0.73
N ALA A 32 -8.15 12.72 0.78
CA ALA A 32 -9.48 12.37 1.31
C ALA A 32 -10.30 11.54 0.31
N MET A 33 -9.73 10.45 -0.19
CA MET A 33 -10.43 9.51 -1.06
C MET A 33 -10.52 8.15 -0.37
N ASP A 34 -11.74 7.72 -0.08
CA ASP A 34 -12.03 6.51 0.71
C ASP A 34 -12.26 5.25 -0.13
N GLY A 35 -11.93 5.31 -1.43
CA GLY A 35 -12.05 4.19 -2.35
C GLY A 35 -10.82 3.29 -2.31
N LEU A 36 -11.04 1.97 -2.39
CA LEU A 36 -10.01 1.05 -2.87
C LEU A 36 -9.71 1.38 -4.33
N GLN A 37 -8.44 1.31 -4.70
CA GLN A 37 -7.99 1.51 -6.07
C GLN A 37 -7.13 0.34 -6.48
N THR A 38 -7.26 -0.10 -7.73
CA THR A 38 -6.42 -1.16 -8.27
C THR A 38 -5.36 -0.53 -9.17
N VAL A 39 -4.11 -0.95 -9.02
CA VAL A 39 -3.03 -0.55 -9.91
C VAL A 39 -3.25 -1.21 -11.27
N LYS A 40 -3.38 -0.38 -12.30
CA LYS A 40 -3.57 -0.83 -13.68
C LYS A 40 -2.23 -1.01 -14.40
N ALA A 41 -1.32 -0.04 -14.25
CA ALA A 41 0.00 -0.09 -14.86
C ALA A 41 0.97 0.87 -14.17
N GLN A 42 2.27 0.56 -14.21
CA GLN A 42 3.32 1.49 -13.85
C GLN A 42 3.62 2.40 -15.06
N GLN A 43 3.47 3.72 -14.88
CA GLN A 43 3.74 4.71 -15.94
C GLN A 43 5.19 5.19 -15.91
N SER A 44 5.78 5.30 -14.73
CA SER A 44 7.16 5.74 -14.50
C SER A 44 7.66 5.20 -13.16
N SER A 45 8.95 5.36 -12.85
CA SER A 45 9.59 4.73 -11.67
C SER A 45 8.80 4.88 -10.36
N HIS A 46 8.13 6.01 -10.14
CA HIS A 46 7.37 6.31 -8.91
C HIS A 46 5.90 6.66 -9.17
N TYR A 47 5.40 6.50 -10.40
CA TYR A 47 4.03 6.86 -10.78
C TYR A 47 3.25 5.67 -11.33
N TYR A 48 2.05 5.49 -10.79
CA TYR A 48 1.16 4.38 -11.14
C TYR A 48 -0.15 4.91 -11.68
N LEU A 49 -0.63 4.26 -12.73
CA LEU A 49 -1.98 4.43 -13.26
C LEU A 49 -2.91 3.49 -12.50
N LEU A 50 -3.98 4.05 -11.93
CA LEU A 50 -5.05 3.31 -11.29
C LEU A 50 -6.14 2.95 -12.31
N GLU A 51 -6.96 1.94 -12.01
CA GLU A 51 -8.07 1.55 -12.88
C GLU A 51 -9.08 2.67 -13.14
N GLY A 52 -9.21 3.61 -12.20
CA GLY A 52 -10.02 4.83 -12.37
C GLY A 52 -9.43 5.85 -13.36
N GLY A 53 -8.29 5.57 -13.98
CA GLY A 53 -7.61 6.47 -14.92
C GLY A 53 -6.75 7.55 -14.26
N GLN A 54 -6.67 7.56 -12.94
CA GLN A 54 -5.86 8.51 -12.17
C GLN A 54 -4.40 8.06 -12.08
N ILE A 55 -3.47 9.01 -12.20
CA ILE A 55 -2.04 8.78 -12.00
C ILE A 55 -1.66 9.27 -10.61
N VAL A 56 -0.97 8.44 -9.84
CA VAL A 56 -0.61 8.70 -8.43
C VAL A 56 0.86 8.42 -8.17
N HIS A 57 1.46 9.16 -7.24
CA HIS A 57 2.83 8.92 -6.80
C HIS A 57 2.87 7.83 -5.71
N GLU A 58 3.95 7.06 -5.62
CA GLU A 58 4.10 5.97 -4.64
C GLU A 58 3.89 6.42 -3.18
N GLN A 59 4.26 7.67 -2.86
CA GLN A 59 4.12 8.25 -1.51
C GLN A 59 2.68 8.66 -1.17
N ASP A 60 1.83 8.78 -2.17
CA ASP A 60 0.42 9.17 -2.02
C ASP A 60 -0.50 7.95 -1.85
N ILE A 61 0.05 6.74 -2.00
CA ILE A 61 -0.68 5.48 -1.90
C ILE A 61 0.01 4.53 -0.93
N ARG A 62 -0.76 3.59 -0.38
CA ARG A 62 -0.28 2.49 0.44
C ARG A 62 -1.03 1.20 0.09
N PRO A 63 -0.47 0.02 0.36
CA PRO A 63 -1.22 -1.22 0.20
C PRO A 63 -2.49 -1.20 1.07
N ALA A 64 -3.58 -1.73 0.53
CA ALA A 64 -4.81 -1.92 1.28
C ALA A 64 -4.62 -2.99 2.36
N THR A 65 -5.09 -2.70 3.58
CA THR A 65 -5.08 -3.70 4.66
C THR A 65 -6.14 -4.77 4.43
N LEU A 66 -5.96 -5.95 5.03
CA LEU A 66 -6.93 -7.05 4.92
C LEU A 66 -8.34 -6.64 5.36
N ALA A 67 -8.44 -5.76 6.35
CA ALA A 67 -9.72 -5.22 6.81
C ALA A 67 -10.40 -4.36 5.73
N GLU A 68 -9.63 -3.51 5.03
CA GLU A 68 -10.12 -2.66 3.93
C GLU A 68 -10.53 -3.51 2.72
N LEU A 69 -9.75 -4.55 2.38
CA LEU A 69 -10.08 -5.50 1.33
C LEU A 69 -11.40 -6.25 1.61
N LYS A 70 -11.57 -6.73 2.85
CA LYS A 70 -12.82 -7.39 3.29
C LYS A 70 -14.01 -6.44 3.26
N ALA A 71 -13.80 -5.18 3.65
CA ALA A 71 -14.84 -4.16 3.66
C ALA A 71 -15.14 -3.58 2.27
N LYS A 72 -14.31 -3.88 1.26
CA LYS A 72 -14.33 -3.28 -0.10
C LYS A 72 -14.31 -1.74 -0.10
N ARG A 73 -13.84 -1.13 0.97
CA ARG A 73 -13.78 0.32 1.18
C ARG A 73 -12.60 0.63 2.09
N ARG A 74 -12.08 1.85 1.99
CA ARG A 74 -11.18 2.37 3.01
C ARG A 74 -11.94 2.42 4.33
N LEU A 75 -11.32 1.88 5.36
CA LEU A 75 -11.78 2.01 6.73
C LEU A 75 -11.07 3.24 7.29
N ALA A 76 -11.82 4.11 7.99
CA ALA A 76 -11.19 5.10 8.86
C ALA A 76 -10.22 4.34 9.79
N GLU A 77 -9.10 4.97 10.14
CA GLU A 77 -8.10 4.36 11.03
C GLU A 77 -8.81 3.61 12.16
N PRO A 78 -8.40 2.36 12.45
CA PRO A 78 -9.01 1.62 13.53
C PRO A 78 -8.80 2.45 14.80
N VAL A 79 -9.88 3.11 15.26
CA VAL A 79 -9.91 3.65 16.61
C VAL A 79 -9.78 2.42 17.49
N ALA A 80 -8.58 2.20 18.01
CA ALA A 80 -8.37 1.27 19.10
C ALA A 80 -9.25 1.78 20.24
N LEU A 81 -10.44 1.21 20.38
CA LEU A 81 -11.25 1.34 21.58
C LEU A 81 -10.48 0.59 22.66
N PHE A 82 -9.54 1.27 23.32
CA PHE A 82 -8.94 0.79 24.55
C PHE A 82 -10.07 0.68 25.56
N VAL A 83 -10.57 -0.54 25.76
CA VAL A 83 -11.50 -0.83 26.84
C VAL A 83 -10.67 -0.78 28.11
N THR A 84 -10.68 0.35 28.81
CA THR A 84 -10.14 0.42 30.16
C THR A 84 -11.08 -0.37 31.05
N GLU A 85 -10.73 -1.62 31.35
CA GLU A 85 -11.31 -2.36 32.46
C GLU A 85 -10.88 -1.63 33.74
N ALA A 86 -11.85 -1.01 34.42
CA ALA A 86 -11.65 -0.35 35.70
C ALA A 86 -11.79 -1.38 36.82
N PRO A 87 -10.82 -1.49 37.75
CA PRO A 87 -11.08 -2.05 39.08
C PRO A 87 -11.77 -1.04 40.00
#